data_AF-A0A1V5USN3-F1
#
_entry.id   AF-A0A1V5USN3-F1
#
_cell.length_a   1.000
_cell.length_b   1.000
_cell.length_c   1.000
_cell.angle_alpha   90.00
_cell.angle_beta   90.00
_cell.angle_gamma   90.00
#
_symmetry.space_group_name_H-M   'P 1'
#
loop_
_entity.id
_entity.type
_entity.pdbx_description
1 polymer ?
#
loop_
_entity_poly.entity_id
_entity_poly.type
_entity_poly.pdbx_seq_one_letter_code
_entity_poly.pdbx_strand_id
1 'polypeptide(L)' 'MKIRIKFGKNPYSNLFTCSFCRREFDAGGFFLRLEHDGNIIDAPVCRDCFDTGGSYEAMIDLTAHNTAHPIRRA' A
#
# COMPACT_ATOMS: atom_id res chain seq x y z
N MET A 1 -14.35 -12.36 11.81
CA MET A 1 -13.34 -11.36 11.40
C MET A 1 -13.75 -10.82 10.04
N LYS A 2 -13.79 -9.49 9.86
CA LYS A 2 -14.05 -8.87 8.55
C LYS A 2 -12.82 -8.07 8.17
N ILE A 3 -12.25 -8.34 7.00
CA ILE A 3 -11.17 -7.56 6.41
C ILE A 3 -11.76 -6.84 5.21
N ARG A 4 -11.48 -5.53 5.08
CA ARG A 4 -11.80 -4.81 3.86
C ARG A 4 -10.55 -4.68 3.02
N ILE A 5 -10.66 -5.10 1.76
CA ILE A 5 -9.60 -5.01 0.77
C ILE A 5 -10.02 -3.96 -0.26
N LYS A 6 -9.13 -3.02 -0.56
CA LYS A 6 -9.28 -2.05 -1.66
C LYS A 6 -8.07 -2.20 -2.55
N PHE A 7 -8.29 -2.34 -3.86
CA PHE A 7 -7.19 -2.43 -4.80
C PHE A 7 -7.53 -1.70 -6.10
N GLY A 8 -6.50 -1.17 -6.76
CA GLY A 8 -6.69 -0.45 -8.01
C GLY A 8 -5.58 0.55 -8.30
N LYS A 9 -5.75 1.30 -9.39
CA LYS A 9 -4.86 2.40 -9.75
C LYS A 9 -5.07 3.56 -8.78
N ASN A 10 -3.99 4.18 -8.33
CA ASN A 10 -4.10 5.34 -7.46
C ASN A 10 -4.34 6.62 -8.28
N PRO A 11 -5.46 7.33 -8.05
CA PRO A 11 -5.73 8.61 -8.71
C PRO A 11 -5.01 9.79 -8.05
N TYR A 12 -4.41 9.60 -6.87
CA TYR A 12 -3.82 10.67 -6.07
C TYR A 12 -2.33 10.87 -6.43
N SER A 13 -1.94 12.12 -6.70
CA SER A 13 -0.54 12.53 -6.81
C SER A 13 0.04 12.77 -5.42
N ASN A 14 0.46 11.71 -4.75
CA ASN A 14 1.26 11.81 -3.53
C ASN A 14 2.59 11.09 -3.76
N LEU A 15 3.64 11.49 -3.05
CA LEU A 15 4.92 10.79 -3.07
C LEU A 15 4.79 9.49 -2.26
N PHE A 16 4.95 8.34 -2.92
CA PHE A 16 4.92 7.01 -2.31
C PHE A 16 6.22 6.28 -2.54
N THR A 17 6.61 5.42 -1.59
CA THR A 17 7.72 4.48 -1.77
C THR A 17 7.18 3.13 -2.21
N CYS A 18 7.63 2.61 -3.35
CA CYS A 18 7.22 1.31 -3.86
C CYS A 18 7.57 0.19 -2.87
N SER A 19 6.59 -0.67 -2.56
CA SER A 19 6.76 -1.80 -1.64
C SER A 19 7.74 -2.85 -2.17
N PHE A 20 7.94 -2.90 -3.49
CA PHE A 20 8.81 -3.86 -4.18
C PHE A 20 10.23 -3.33 -4.35
N CYS A 21 10.41 -2.32 -5.20
CA CYS A 21 11.74 -1.82 -5.54
C CYS A 21 12.25 -0.72 -4.61
N ARG A 22 11.47 -0.30 -3.61
CA ARG A 22 11.80 0.77 -2.65
C ARG A 22 12.09 2.13 -3.27
N ARG A 23 11.84 2.32 -4.56
CA ARG A 23 11.94 3.62 -5.24
C ARG A 23 10.71 4.47 -4.95
N GLU A 24 10.93 5.77 -4.83
CA GLU A 24 9.86 6.74 -4.75
C GLU A 24 9.17 6.92 -6.12
N PHE A 25 7.87 7.16 -6.09
CA PHE A 25 7.07 7.51 -7.27
C PHE A 25 5.91 8.40 -6.84
N ASP A 26 5.55 9.36 -7.69
CA ASP A 26 4.55 10.41 -7.41
C ASP A 26 3.29 10.29 -8.28
N ALA A 27 3.34 9.46 -9.32
CA ALA A 27 2.26 9.27 -10.27
C ALA A 27 2.23 7.84 -10.83
N GLY A 28 1.01 7.39 -11.16
CA GLY A 28 0.78 6.03 -11.65
C GLY A 28 0.99 4.96 -10.59
N GLY A 29 0.89 3.70 -11.00
CA GLY A 29 1.04 2.55 -10.10
C GLY A 29 -0.27 1.93 -9.61
N PHE A 30 -0.12 0.88 -8.81
CA PHE A 30 -1.19 0.07 -8.27
C PHE A 30 -1.11 0.04 -6.75
N PHE A 31 -2.26 0.02 -6.10
CA PHE A 31 -2.36 0.01 -4.65
C PHE A 31 -3.16 -1.19 -4.22
N LEU A 32 -2.66 -1.83 -3.16
CA LEU A 32 -3.42 -2.75 -2.34
C LEU A 32 -3.50 -2.15 -0.95
N ARG A 33 -4.71 -1.82 -0.52
CA ARG A 33 -5.02 -1.34 0.83
C ARG A 33 -5.80 -2.39 1.60
N LEU A 34 -5.32 -2.70 2.78
CA LEU A 34 -5.96 -3.61 3.73
C LEU A 34 -6.39 -2.82 4.96
N GLU A 35 -7.67 -2.93 5.30
CA GLU A 35 -8.27 -2.28 6.47
C GLU A 35 -8.85 -3.34 7.41
N HIS A 36 -8.39 -3.33 8.67
CA HIS A 36 -8.85 -4.23 9.72
C HIS A 36 -8.79 -3.55 11.10
N ASP A 37 -9.93 -3.53 11.81
CA ASP A 37 -10.05 -2.95 13.16
C ASP A 37 -9.45 -1.54 13.31
N GLY A 38 -9.62 -0.70 12.28
CA GLY A 38 -9.10 0.67 12.25
C GLY A 38 -7.64 0.80 11.79
N ASN A 39 -6.92 -0.31 11.63
CA ASN A 39 -5.59 -0.33 11.04
C ASN A 39 -5.69 -0.29 9.52
N ILE A 40 -4.86 0.54 8.90
CA ILE A 40 -4.75 0.68 7.45
C ILE A 40 -3.32 0.32 7.06
N ILE A 41 -3.19 -0.62 6.13
CA ILE A 41 -1.92 -0.92 5.47
C ILE A 41 -2.05 -0.61 3.99
N ASP A 42 -1.09 0.16 3.47
CA ASP A 42 -0.93 0.41 2.04
C ASP A 42 0.29 -0.31 1.50
N ALA A 43 0.08 -1.07 0.43
CA ALA A 43 1.13 -1.64 -0.41
C ALA A 43 1.12 -0.95 -1.80
N PRO A 44 1.75 0.23 -1.92
CA PRO A 44 1.98 0.89 -3.20
C PRO A 44 2.95 0.10 -4.08
N VAL A 45 2.64 -0.01 -5.37
CA VAL A 45 3.49 -0.60 -6.42
C VAL A 45 3.67 0.43 -7.52
N CYS A 46 4.91 0.83 -7.81
CA CYS A 46 5.18 1.77 -8.90
C CYS A 46 4.82 1.16 -10.26
N ARG A 47 4.61 2.02 -11.27
CA ARG A 47 4.23 1.60 -12.63
C ARG A 47 5.18 0.56 -13.22
N ASP A 48 6.48 0.77 -13.14
CA ASP A 48 7.47 -0.15 -13.71
C ASP A 48 7.35 -1.56 -13.12
N CYS A 49 7.20 -1.65 -11.79
CA CYS A 49 6.98 -2.92 -11.11
C CYS A 49 5.63 -3.52 -11.47
N PHE A 50 4.59 -2.69 -11.62
CA PHE A 50 3.25 -3.13 -12.01
C PHE A 50 3.20 -3.74 -13.43
N ASP A 51 3.91 -3.11 -14.37
CA ASP A 51 3.91 -3.53 -15.77
C ASP A 51 4.80 -4.77 -16.02
N THR A 52 5.69 -5.11 -15.08
CA THR A 52 6.66 -6.22 -15.20
C THR A 52 6.39 -7.41 -14.26
N GLY A 53 5.63 -7.21 -13.18
CA GLY A 53 5.38 -8.24 -12.18
C GLY A 53 4.23 -9.18 -12.54
N GLY A 54 4.44 -10.48 -12.39
CA GLY A 54 3.40 -11.52 -12.56
C GLY A 54 2.54 -11.77 -11.31
N SER A 55 3.04 -11.42 -10.13
CA SER A 55 2.32 -11.48 -8.85
C SER A 55 2.95 -10.52 -7.84
N TYR A 56 2.13 -10.02 -6.91
CA TYR A 56 2.57 -9.10 -5.86
C TYR A 56 2.20 -9.70 -4.50
N GLU A 57 3.19 -9.90 -3.64
CA GLU A 57 2.99 -10.34 -2.26
C GLU A 57 3.49 -9.25 -1.29
N ALA A 58 2.70 -9.00 -0.25
CA ALA A 58 3.10 -8.19 0.88
C ALA A 58 2.72 -8.93 2.17
N MET A 59 3.67 -9.06 3.09
CA MET A 59 3.42 -9.65 4.40
C MET A 59 3.09 -8.55 5.39
N ILE A 60 1.99 -8.73 6.12
CA ILE A 60 1.52 -7.76 7.11
C ILE A 60 1.42 -8.46 8.44
N ASP A 61 2.26 -8.00 9.36
CA ASP A 61 2.21 -8.42 10.75
C ASP A 61 1.26 -7.47 11.52
N LEU A 62 0.10 -8.00 11.90
CA LEU A 62 -0.89 -7.29 12.72
C LEU A 62 -0.61 -7.41 14.24
N THR A 63 0.41 -8.17 14.64
CA THR A 63 0.81 -8.38 16.04
C THR A 63 1.78 -7.32 16.54
N ALA A 64 2.52 -6.67 15.62
CA ALA A 64 3.38 -5.54 15.92
C ALA A 64 2.70 -4.23 15.50
N HIS A 65 2.36 -3.37 16.47
CA HIS A 65 1.86 -2.01 16.19
C HIS A 65 2.98 -1.17 15.57
N ASN A 66 3.14 -1.24 14.24
CA ASN A 66 4.15 -0.45 13.54
C ASN A 66 3.65 0.99 13.40
N THR A 67 4.22 1.90 14.20
CA THR A 67 3.96 3.35 14.20
C THR A 67 4.34 4.07 12.90
N ALA A 68 4.67 3.36 11.82
CA ALA A 68 5.06 3.93 10.54
C ALA A 68 3.95 4.68 9.78
N HIS A 69 2.73 4.75 10.31
CA HIS A 69 1.66 5.57 9.74
C HIS A 69 1.22 6.67 10.71
N PRO A 70 1.30 7.96 10.33
CA PRO A 70 0.59 9.01 11.05
C PRO A 70 -0.90 8.79 10.79
N ILE A 71 -1.59 8.19 11.75
CA ILE A 71 -3.05 8.26 11.83
C ILE A 71 -3.36 9.74 12.05
N ARG A 72 -3.62 10.49 10.97
CA ARG A 72 -4.32 11.77 11.11
C ARG A 72 -5.71 11.43 11.66
N ARG A 73 -5.88 11.66 12.96
CA ARG A 73 -7.20 11.80 13.58
C ARG A 73 -7.97 12.86 12.80
N ALA A 74 -9.11 12.47 12.25
CA ALA A 74 -10.26 13.35 12.07
C ALA A 74 -11.34 12.82 13.01
#